data_AF-A0A2N5G3W5-F1
#
_entry.id   AF-A0A2N5G3W5-F1
#
_cell.length_a   1.000
_cell.length_b   1.000
_cell.length_c   1.000
_cell.angle_alpha   90.00
_cell.angle_beta   90.00
_cell.angle_gamma   90.00
#
_symmetry.space_group_name_H-M   'P 1'
#
loop_
_entity.id
_entity.type
_entity.pdbx_description
1 polymer ?
#
loop_
_entity_poly.entity_id
_entity_poly.type
_entity_poly.pdbx_seq_one_letter_code
_entity_poly.pdbx_strand_id
1 'polypeptide(L)'
;MKKVLGLFLIALLLLVVGACSNDKAASNGEKAKQEENKADDNQKAVKSALLTYQNEVMKEIRSMEAAFTDEEQDLNEALAQFEKNVAEIEIPKELNGQKSELEAAAAKLTEYYTNKVAQVNGDTANTEQTDALKQEYTDTITKVFEDAKAIPPSFEGVFQ
;
A
#
# COMPACT_ATOMS: atom_id res chain seq x y z
N MET A 1 14.79 30.56 35.57
CA MET A 1 15.62 29.32 35.57
C MET A 1 15.82 28.92 34.11
N LYS A 2 16.77 29.53 33.40
CA LYS A 2 18.15 29.10 33.14
C LYS A 2 18.27 27.75 32.40
N LYS A 3 18.46 27.92 31.10
CA LYS A 3 18.98 27.01 30.06
C LYS A 3 20.24 26.23 30.51
N VAL A 4 20.26 24.93 30.25
CA VAL A 4 21.43 24.00 30.17
C VAL A 4 20.91 22.83 29.31
N LEU A 5 21.30 22.50 28.08
CA LEU A 5 22.56 22.48 27.31
C LEU A 5 23.59 21.46 27.85
N GLY A 6 23.66 20.28 27.23
CA GLY A 6 24.76 19.32 27.41
C GLY A 6 24.34 17.87 27.09
N LEU A 7 24.47 17.40 25.85
CA LEU A 7 25.63 16.62 25.37
C LEU A 7 25.98 15.41 26.28
N PHE A 8 25.37 14.25 25.98
CA PHE A 8 25.92 12.92 26.26
C PHE A 8 25.89 12.15 24.94
N LEU A 9 27.02 12.12 24.23
CA LEU A 9 28.05 11.07 24.28
C LEU A 9 27.80 9.99 23.21
N ILE A 10 28.23 10.37 22.01
CA ILE A 10 28.76 9.47 20.98
C ILE A 10 29.91 8.68 21.60
N ALA A 11 29.72 7.40 21.87
CA ALA A 11 30.80 6.42 22.02
C ALA A 11 30.21 5.01 22.13
N LEU A 12 30.12 4.28 21.01
CA LEU A 12 30.68 2.93 20.93
C LEU A 12 30.83 2.54 19.45
N LEU A 13 31.97 2.91 18.89
CA LEU A 13 32.49 2.38 17.64
C LEU A 13 33.42 1.21 18.00
N LEU A 14 33.26 0.13 17.23
CA LEU A 14 34.26 -0.91 16.89
C LEU A 14 34.49 -2.07 17.87
N LEU A 15 34.28 -3.27 17.30
CA LEU A 15 35.16 -4.44 17.23
C LEU A 15 34.23 -5.68 17.23
N VAL A 16 34.06 -6.40 16.13
CA VAL A 16 34.95 -7.53 15.80
C VAL A 16 35.23 -7.59 14.29
N VAL A 17 36.50 -7.36 13.94
CA VAL A 17 37.12 -7.86 12.70
C VAL A 17 37.37 -9.35 12.92
N GLY A 18 36.57 -10.20 12.29
CA GLY A 18 36.85 -11.63 12.16
C GLY A 18 37.99 -11.83 11.17
N ALA A 19 39.11 -12.30 11.67
CA ALA A 19 40.36 -12.48 10.95
C ALA A 19 40.23 -13.41 9.72
N CYS A 20 40.80 -12.98 8.61
CA CYS A 20 41.35 -13.88 7.61
C CYS A 20 42.52 -14.66 8.24
N SER A 21 42.39 -15.99 8.28
CA SER A 21 43.55 -16.87 8.32
C SER A 21 43.29 -17.99 7.32
N ASN A 22 44.22 -18.11 6.38
CA ASN A 22 44.18 -19.05 5.27
C ASN A 22 45.02 -20.28 5.66
N ASP A 23 44.42 -21.47 5.76
CA ASP A 23 45.09 -22.70 5.36
C ASP A 23 44.10 -23.86 5.11
N LYS A 24 44.44 -24.67 4.11
CA LYS A 24 43.65 -25.77 3.51
C LYS A 24 43.30 -26.90 4.50
N ALA A 25 42.05 -27.35 4.47
CA ALA A 25 41.71 -28.78 4.57
C ALA A 25 40.30 -29.05 4.01
N ALA A 26 40.17 -30.18 3.32
CA ALA A 26 39.05 -30.59 2.48
C ALA A 26 37.82 -31.11 3.24
N SER A 27 36.73 -31.24 2.47
CA SER A 27 35.69 -32.30 2.53
C SER A 27 34.31 -31.87 3.03
N ASN A 28 33.36 -31.97 2.09
CA ASN A 28 31.94 -32.31 2.23
C ASN A 28 31.10 -31.62 3.30
N GLY A 29 30.16 -30.81 2.82
CA GLY A 29 29.05 -30.26 3.59
C GLY A 29 28.07 -29.52 2.70
N GLU A 30 27.47 -30.24 1.74
CA GLU A 30 26.29 -29.79 1.01
C GLU A 30 25.12 -29.57 2.00
N LYS A 31 24.31 -28.52 1.76
CA LYS A 31 23.07 -28.11 2.45
C LYS A 31 23.20 -27.23 3.70
N ALA A 32 23.40 -25.92 3.49
CA ALA A 32 22.93 -24.89 4.42
C ALA A 32 22.76 -23.51 3.75
N LYS A 33 22.21 -23.44 2.52
CA LYS A 33 22.01 -22.14 1.81
C LYS A 33 20.63 -21.94 1.17
N GLN A 34 19.66 -22.83 1.41
CA GLN A 34 18.42 -22.86 0.62
C GLN A 34 17.18 -22.30 1.34
N GLU A 35 17.24 -22.00 2.63
CA GLU A 35 16.10 -21.42 3.37
C GLU A 35 16.12 -19.89 3.42
N GLU A 36 17.30 -19.26 3.44
CA GLU A 36 17.43 -17.80 3.56
C GLU A 36 17.00 -17.05 2.28
N ASN A 37 17.18 -17.65 1.09
CA ASN A 37 16.78 -17.05 -0.18
C ASN A 37 15.26 -17.14 -0.47
N LYS A 38 14.57 -18.19 -0.03
CA LYS A 38 13.15 -18.38 -0.38
C LYS A 38 12.22 -17.40 0.35
N ALA A 39 12.57 -17.03 1.57
CA ALA A 39 11.80 -16.05 2.34
C ALA A 39 11.92 -14.64 1.73
N ASP A 40 13.12 -14.26 1.29
CA ASP A 40 13.37 -12.97 0.64
C ASP A 40 12.72 -12.90 -0.75
N ASP A 41 12.79 -13.97 -1.54
CA ASP A 41 12.14 -14.04 -2.86
C ASP A 41 10.61 -13.96 -2.75
N ASN A 42 10.00 -14.65 -1.78
CA ASN A 42 8.56 -14.57 -1.55
C ASN A 42 8.14 -13.17 -1.09
N GLN A 43 8.92 -12.54 -0.22
CA GLN A 43 8.66 -11.17 0.21
C GLN A 43 8.75 -10.17 -0.95
N LYS A 44 9.74 -10.30 -1.83
CA LYS A 44 9.85 -9.48 -3.04
C LYS A 44 8.65 -9.66 -3.97
N ALA A 45 8.18 -10.90 -4.15
CA ALA A 45 7.00 -11.21 -4.95
C ALA A 45 5.73 -10.53 -4.39
N VAL A 46 5.50 -10.61 -3.07
CA VAL A 46 4.38 -9.93 -2.40
C VAL A 46 4.45 -8.41 -2.59
N LYS A 47 5.62 -7.80 -2.37
CA LYS A 47 5.80 -6.35 -2.58
C LYS A 47 5.51 -5.92 -4.02
N SER A 48 6.02 -6.68 -4.98
CA SER A 48 5.78 -6.41 -6.41
C SER A 48 4.29 -6.55 -6.74
N ALA A 49 3.62 -7.58 -6.23
CA ALA A 49 2.20 -7.79 -6.45
C ALA A 49 1.34 -6.67 -5.85
N LEU A 50 1.67 -6.20 -4.63
CA LEU A 50 1.00 -5.05 -4.02
C LEU A 50 1.14 -3.78 -4.87
N LEU A 51 2.34 -3.50 -5.37
CA LEU A 51 2.57 -2.35 -6.24
C LEU A 51 1.78 -2.44 -7.54
N THR A 52 1.74 -3.62 -8.16
CA THR A 52 0.95 -3.84 -9.40
C THR A 52 -0.54 -3.61 -9.13
N TYR A 53 -1.11 -4.28 -8.13
CA TYR A 53 -2.51 -4.12 -7.76
C TYR A 53 -2.86 -2.66 -7.45
N GLN A 54 -2.05 -2.00 -6.62
CA GLN A 54 -2.29 -0.61 -6.25
C GLN A 54 -2.17 0.34 -7.44
N ASN A 55 -1.28 0.08 -8.40
CA ASN A 55 -1.18 0.92 -9.60
C ASN A 55 -2.46 0.88 -10.44
N GLU A 56 -3.11 -0.29 -10.54
CA GLU A 56 -4.40 -0.44 -11.23
C GLU A 56 -5.50 0.31 -10.47
N VAL A 57 -5.61 0.11 -9.16
CA VAL A 57 -6.60 0.84 -8.34
C VAL A 57 -6.39 2.36 -8.43
N MET A 58 -5.14 2.83 -8.37
CA MET A 58 -4.80 4.26 -8.48
C MET A 58 -5.12 4.84 -9.85
N LYS A 59 -5.11 4.03 -10.91
CA LYS A 59 -5.53 4.48 -12.23
C LYS A 59 -7.03 4.72 -12.25
N GLU A 60 -7.82 3.81 -11.68
CA GLU A 60 -9.27 3.97 -11.60
C GLU A 60 -9.67 5.15 -10.70
N ILE A 61 -8.99 5.34 -9.56
CA ILE A 61 -9.16 6.52 -8.70
C ILE A 61 -8.95 7.80 -9.50
N ARG A 62 -7.82 7.92 -10.20
CA ARG A 62 -7.53 9.13 -11.00
C ARG A 62 -8.53 9.34 -12.13
N SER A 63 -9.02 8.27 -12.75
CA SER A 63 -10.05 8.34 -13.79
C SER A 63 -11.37 8.88 -13.22
N MET A 64 -11.76 8.41 -12.03
CA MET A 64 -12.97 8.88 -11.37
C MET A 64 -12.82 10.34 -10.89
N GLU A 65 -11.67 10.71 -10.35
CA GLU A 65 -11.38 12.09 -9.94
C GLU A 65 -11.37 13.06 -11.12
N ALA A 66 -10.84 12.65 -12.28
CA ALA A 66 -10.92 13.44 -13.50
C ALA A 66 -12.39 13.69 -13.91
N ALA A 67 -13.27 12.70 -13.73
CA ALA A 67 -14.70 12.84 -14.04
C ALA A 67 -15.39 13.93 -13.23
N PHE A 68 -14.99 14.13 -11.96
CA PHE A 68 -15.53 15.23 -11.15
C PHE A 68 -15.12 16.62 -11.65
N THR A 69 -14.10 16.72 -12.51
CA THR A 69 -13.60 17.99 -13.05
C THR A 69 -13.98 18.22 -14.50
N ASP A 70 -14.51 17.20 -15.19
CA ASP A 70 -14.95 17.29 -16.57
C ASP A 70 -16.46 17.56 -16.65
N GLU A 71 -16.84 18.77 -17.06
CA GLU A 71 -18.23 19.19 -17.16
C GLU A 71 -19.03 18.40 -18.23
N GLU A 72 -18.36 17.73 -19.17
CA GLU A 72 -19.01 16.93 -20.22
C GLU A 72 -19.28 15.48 -19.78
N GLN A 73 -18.71 15.04 -18.65
CA GLN A 73 -18.78 13.64 -18.22
C GLN A 73 -20.01 13.37 -17.33
N ASP A 74 -20.76 12.30 -17.63
CA ASP A 74 -21.83 11.82 -16.75
C ASP A 74 -21.20 11.06 -15.55
N LEU A 75 -21.33 11.64 -14.35
CA LEU A 75 -20.77 11.07 -13.13
C LEU A 75 -21.39 9.71 -12.76
N ASN A 76 -22.64 9.44 -13.12
CA ASN A 76 -23.27 8.16 -12.83
C ASN A 76 -22.74 7.07 -13.77
N GLU A 77 -22.49 7.40 -15.04
CA GLU A 77 -21.83 6.49 -15.98
C GLU A 77 -20.37 6.25 -15.56
N ALA A 78 -19.65 7.31 -15.18
CA ALA A 78 -18.30 7.22 -14.66
C ALA A 78 -18.22 6.33 -13.41
N LEU A 79 -19.17 6.50 -12.47
CA LEU A 79 -19.28 5.67 -11.27
C LEU A 79 -19.54 4.21 -11.63
N ALA A 80 -20.49 3.92 -12.51
CA ALA A 80 -20.79 2.54 -12.91
C ALA A 80 -19.58 1.86 -13.57
N GLN A 81 -18.83 2.60 -14.39
CA GLN A 81 -17.59 2.11 -14.99
C GLN A 81 -16.50 1.90 -13.94
N PHE A 82 -16.35 2.82 -12.99
CA PHE A 82 -15.42 2.72 -11.88
C PHE A 82 -15.71 1.48 -11.03
N GLU A 83 -16.96 1.28 -10.60
CA GLU A 83 -17.39 0.13 -9.80
C GLU A 83 -17.08 -1.19 -10.50
N LYS A 84 -17.38 -1.26 -11.80
CA LYS A 84 -17.06 -2.41 -12.63
C LYS A 84 -15.54 -2.65 -12.71
N ASN A 85 -14.78 -1.61 -13.05
CA ASN A 85 -13.33 -1.74 -13.23
C ASN A 85 -12.65 -2.18 -11.94
N VAL A 86 -12.97 -1.54 -10.80
CA VAL A 86 -12.40 -1.91 -9.50
C VAL A 86 -12.74 -3.34 -9.12
N ALA A 87 -13.96 -3.82 -9.38
CA ALA A 87 -14.34 -5.20 -9.13
C ALA A 87 -13.64 -6.22 -10.05
N GLU A 88 -13.22 -5.80 -11.25
CA GLU A 88 -12.50 -6.63 -12.22
C GLU A 88 -10.97 -6.62 -12.02
N ILE A 89 -10.42 -5.74 -11.15
CA ILE A 89 -8.99 -5.76 -10.80
C ILE A 89 -8.65 -7.09 -10.13
N GLU A 90 -7.78 -7.87 -10.77
CA GLU A 90 -7.35 -9.15 -10.24
C GLU A 90 -6.42 -8.95 -9.05
N ILE A 91 -6.77 -9.56 -7.90
CA ILE A 91 -5.86 -9.66 -6.76
C ILE A 91 -4.86 -10.78 -7.06
N PRO A 92 -3.56 -10.50 -7.26
CA PRO A 92 -2.59 -11.53 -7.56
C PRO A 92 -2.54 -12.60 -6.47
N LYS A 93 -2.31 -13.85 -6.85
CA LYS A 93 -2.27 -15.00 -5.91
C LYS A 93 -1.26 -14.82 -4.78
N GLU A 94 -0.18 -14.06 -5.02
CA GLU A 94 0.83 -13.70 -4.03
C GLU A 94 0.23 -12.90 -2.86
N LEU A 95 -0.88 -12.19 -3.09
CA LEU A 95 -1.61 -11.40 -2.11
C LEU A 95 -2.76 -12.14 -1.43
N ASN A 96 -2.83 -13.47 -1.57
CA ASN A 96 -3.95 -14.23 -0.99
C ASN A 96 -4.06 -14.07 0.55
N GLY A 97 -2.95 -13.75 1.23
CA GLY A 97 -2.96 -13.44 2.67
C GLY A 97 -3.58 -12.08 3.01
N GLN A 98 -3.60 -11.14 2.06
CA GLN A 98 -4.14 -9.78 2.21
C GLN A 98 -5.50 -9.62 1.50
N LYS A 99 -5.94 -10.65 0.76
CA LYS A 99 -7.11 -10.61 -0.13
C LYS A 99 -8.34 -9.99 0.52
N SER A 100 -8.72 -10.46 1.71
CA SER A 100 -9.92 -9.95 2.40
C SER A 100 -9.79 -8.47 2.80
N GLU A 101 -8.60 -8.01 3.17
CA GLU A 101 -8.38 -6.60 3.52
C GLU A 101 -8.41 -5.73 2.26
N LEU A 102 -7.85 -6.22 1.15
CA LEU A 102 -7.87 -5.53 -0.15
C LEU A 102 -9.30 -5.43 -0.73
N GLU A 103 -10.09 -6.51 -0.67
CA GLU A 103 -11.49 -6.51 -1.08
C GLU A 103 -12.33 -5.56 -0.22
N ALA A 104 -12.11 -5.56 1.09
CA ALA A 104 -12.79 -4.63 2.00
C ALA A 104 -12.40 -3.18 1.72
N ALA A 105 -11.12 -2.90 1.43
CA ALA A 105 -10.67 -1.56 1.05
C ALA A 105 -11.32 -1.12 -0.28
N ALA A 106 -11.34 -1.98 -1.30
CA ALA A 106 -11.99 -1.69 -2.57
C ALA A 106 -13.49 -1.37 -2.40
N ALA A 107 -14.20 -2.11 -1.53
CA ALA A 107 -15.59 -1.80 -1.22
C ALA A 107 -15.79 -0.42 -0.59
N LYS A 108 -14.91 -0.03 0.36
CA LYS A 108 -14.94 1.31 0.97
C LYS A 108 -14.66 2.43 -0.04
N LEU A 109 -13.74 2.17 -0.96
CA LEU A 109 -13.42 3.09 -2.05
C LEU A 109 -14.61 3.29 -2.99
N THR A 110 -15.28 2.20 -3.34
CA THR A 110 -16.55 2.26 -4.10
C THR A 110 -17.59 3.08 -3.35
N GLU A 111 -17.86 2.75 -2.08
CA GLU A 111 -18.85 3.46 -1.27
C GLU A 111 -18.51 4.96 -1.11
N TYR A 112 -17.23 5.30 -0.99
CA TYR A 112 -16.76 6.68 -0.98
C TYR A 112 -17.18 7.43 -2.25
N TYR A 113 -16.92 6.86 -3.43
CA TYR A 113 -17.30 7.51 -4.70
C TYR A 113 -18.80 7.51 -4.96
N THR A 114 -19.52 6.45 -4.57
CA THR A 114 -20.99 6.43 -4.60
C THR A 114 -21.55 7.61 -3.78
N ASN A 115 -21.04 7.82 -2.55
CA ASN A 115 -21.45 8.92 -1.71
C ASN A 115 -21.05 10.29 -2.29
N LYS A 116 -19.86 10.40 -2.88
CA LYS A 116 -19.39 11.65 -3.49
C LYS A 116 -20.25 12.05 -4.69
N VAL A 117 -20.62 11.10 -5.56
CA VAL A 117 -21.55 11.33 -6.68
C VAL A 117 -22.94 11.72 -6.17
N ALA A 118 -23.45 11.04 -5.14
CA ALA A 118 -24.74 11.38 -4.54
C ALA A 118 -24.76 12.82 -4.00
N GLN A 119 -23.69 13.29 -3.35
CA GLN A 119 -23.56 14.67 -2.89
C GLN A 119 -23.62 15.68 -4.06
N VAL A 120 -22.95 15.38 -5.18
CA VAL A 120 -22.98 16.24 -6.38
C VAL A 120 -24.38 16.29 -7.00
N ASN A 121 -25.10 15.16 -7.00
CA ASN A 121 -26.47 15.08 -7.48
C ASN A 121 -27.50 15.76 -6.55
N GLY A 122 -27.08 16.24 -5.37
CA GLY A 122 -27.94 16.90 -4.40
C GLY A 122 -28.70 15.93 -3.48
N ASP A 123 -28.32 14.64 -3.46
CA ASP A 123 -28.84 13.68 -2.50
C ASP A 123 -28.24 13.92 -1.11
N THR A 124 -29.00 13.62 -0.06
CA THR A 124 -28.51 13.70 1.33
C THR A 124 -27.58 12.54 1.65
N ALA A 125 -26.34 12.62 1.16
CA ALA A 125 -25.22 11.80 1.65
C ALA A 125 -24.49 12.53 2.78
N ASN A 126 -24.07 11.79 3.81
CA ASN A 126 -23.37 12.36 4.96
C ASN A 126 -21.89 12.59 4.63
N THR A 127 -21.47 13.86 4.61
CA THR A 127 -20.08 14.25 4.32
C THR A 127 -19.08 13.66 5.32
N GLU A 128 -19.39 13.62 6.62
CA GLU A 128 -18.50 13.04 7.64
C GLU A 128 -18.31 11.53 7.41
N GLN A 129 -19.38 10.83 7.04
CA GLN A 129 -19.30 9.41 6.69
C GLN A 129 -18.48 9.20 5.42
N THR A 130 -18.59 10.11 4.45
CA THR A 130 -17.83 10.04 3.18
C THR A 130 -16.34 10.21 3.44
N ASP A 131 -15.94 11.21 4.23
CA ASP A 131 -14.53 11.41 4.61
C ASP A 131 -13.98 10.23 5.44
N ALA A 132 -14.81 9.64 6.31
CA ALA A 132 -14.43 8.44 7.05
C ALA A 132 -14.14 7.25 6.12
N LEU A 133 -14.95 7.02 5.08
CA LEU A 133 -14.71 5.95 4.10
C LEU A 133 -13.37 6.13 3.36
N LYS A 134 -13.04 7.36 2.96
CA LYS A 134 -11.73 7.70 2.36
C LYS A 134 -10.58 7.41 3.31
N GLN A 135 -10.71 7.81 4.57
CA GLN A 135 -9.68 7.58 5.58
C GLN A 135 -9.51 6.08 5.83
N GLU A 136 -10.61 5.34 5.98
CA GLU A 136 -10.57 3.90 6.21
C GLU A 136 -9.96 3.12 5.04
N TYR A 137 -10.24 3.52 3.80
CA TYR A 137 -9.55 2.97 2.62
C TYR A 137 -8.04 3.22 2.73
N THR A 138 -7.65 4.48 2.96
CA THR A 138 -6.24 4.89 3.04
C THR A 138 -5.48 4.15 4.14
N ASP A 139 -6.08 4.03 5.32
CA ASP A 139 -5.50 3.32 6.47
C ASP A 139 -5.37 1.82 6.20
N THR A 140 -6.38 1.22 5.57
CA THR A 140 -6.34 -0.22 5.25
C THR A 140 -5.22 -0.52 4.24
N ILE A 141 -5.11 0.26 3.17
CA ILE A 141 -4.05 0.07 2.17
C ILE A 141 -2.67 0.36 2.78
N THR A 142 -2.53 1.42 3.58
CA THR A 142 -1.27 1.73 4.26
C THR A 142 -0.82 0.57 5.14
N LYS A 143 -1.72 0.04 5.97
CA LYS A 143 -1.45 -1.11 6.84
C LYS A 143 -1.05 -2.35 6.04
N VAL A 144 -1.78 -2.68 4.97
CA VAL A 144 -1.45 -3.84 4.11
C VAL A 144 -0.03 -3.74 3.54
N PHE A 145 0.40 -2.54 3.13
CA PHE A 145 1.76 -2.32 2.66
C PHE A 145 2.80 -2.42 3.79
N GLU A 146 2.52 -1.83 4.95
CA GLU A 146 3.42 -1.88 6.12
C GLU A 146 3.60 -3.32 6.63
N ASP A 147 2.53 -4.11 6.69
CA ASP A 147 2.55 -5.52 7.09
C ASP A 147 3.40 -6.36 6.12
N ALA A 148 3.38 -6.03 4.83
CA ALA A 148 4.26 -6.61 3.82
C ALA A 148 5.70 -6.04 3.84
N LYS A 149 5.99 -5.07 4.72
CA LYS A 149 7.24 -4.28 4.78
C LYS A 149 7.54 -3.58 3.45
N ALA A 150 6.50 -3.20 2.72
CA ALA A 150 6.54 -2.37 1.52
C ALA A 150 6.45 -0.89 1.92
N ILE A 151 6.81 0.00 1.00
CA ILE A 151 6.56 1.44 1.17
C ILE A 151 5.11 1.70 0.77
N PRO A 152 4.26 2.23 1.65
CA PRO A 152 2.86 2.50 1.33
C PRO A 152 2.71 3.55 0.23
N PRO A 153 1.64 3.49 -0.58
CA PRO A 153 1.34 4.53 -1.56
C PRO A 153 1.05 5.87 -0.87
N SER A 154 1.43 6.97 -1.52
CA SER A 154 0.95 8.29 -1.12
C SER A 154 -0.36 8.60 -1.82
N PHE A 155 -1.35 9.03 -1.04
CA PHE A 155 -2.65 9.48 -1.53
C PHE A 155 -2.77 11.02 -1.58
N GLU A 156 -1.67 11.73 -1.30
CA GLU A 156 -1.63 13.18 -1.37
C GLU A 156 -1.94 13.66 -2.80
N GLY A 157 -2.92 14.55 -2.95
CA GLY A 157 -3.36 15.09 -4.24
C GLY A 157 -4.09 14.10 -5.14
N VAL A 158 -4.41 12.91 -4.65
CA VAL A 158 -5.11 11.87 -5.42
C VAL A 158 -6.62 12.03 -5.29
N PHE A 159 -7.12 12.13 -4.06
CA PHE A 159 -8.54 12.37 -3.77
C PHE A 159 -8.81 13.87 -3.69
N GLN A 160 -9.65 14.42 -4.57
CA GLN A 160 -9.97 15.86 -4.65
C GLN A 160 -11.34 16.19 -4.07
#